data_AF-A0A0C2YEC2-F1
#
_entry.id   AF-A0A0C2YEC2-F1
#
_cell.length_a   1.000
_cell.length_b   1.000
_cell.length_c   1.000
_cell.angle_alpha   90.00
_cell.angle_beta   90.00
_cell.angle_gamma   90.00
#
_symmetry.space_group_name_H-M   'P 1'
#
loop_
_entity.id
_entity.type
_entity.pdbx_description
1 polymer ?
#
loop_
_entity_poly.entity_id
_entity_poly.type
_entity_poly.pdbx_seq_one_letter_code
_entity_poly.pdbx_strand_id
1 'polypeptide(L)'
;MDEVFWSNVVKRWSDASENVILLKKELAKVQEERTLYRNVLDGLRQPEVREPGRDSDNCREEHGHWIQDDAHSDGDGNLRDELKDAETGLRRAKEEYRKMQHDLAASAKRIKELTEENERLALNHRLEIEKQRDIYERILCSSPQKRVLRPETTSKYISTPTPIGVALPQMAETLRELSQQSDNSDAKVITASSPTLVAARPLENQIETLKQLTEEREADNQGLRQELAITREKLQKSEESKKFLLASIVKLQDIARHSSHGALHPLSSNLLQQFQTERLSEKYAISSRSSSRVRNADVIANPNPIPLGSVNGVESRNLGEQTSVEDTQSTSLVPSSYLPPDREKSIARLPFSTVNVDNTHNMFDREFLKTALGGEGIQSLIHRLPENQTSADKKTMSRSYLCPTLNHHPWCPSVPGQHGFIFVGLGKDKESYKSPVFRNLFVGLPKSQSTGRIFRYLGKYRVHRVKHLTVEEWGSLSTDVKCMYAKLTKDKAKDPRSLDDIIAAYHNGELFVPCVQLQYVSFDDALFATLISQRPATRTNT
;
A
#
# COMPACT_ATOMS: atom_id res chain seq x y z
N MET A 1 -3.63 9.91 -44.64
CA MET A 1 -3.88 8.71 -43.82
C MET A 1 -3.34 9.01 -42.43
N ASP A 2 -4.15 8.84 -41.38
CA ASP A 2 -3.79 9.30 -40.04
C ASP A 2 -2.71 8.43 -39.40
N GLU A 3 -1.56 9.03 -39.07
CA GLU A 3 -0.49 8.40 -38.31
C GLU A 3 -0.95 7.93 -36.92
N VAL A 4 -1.92 8.65 -36.33
CA VAL A 4 -2.53 8.33 -35.04
C VAL A 4 -3.29 7.00 -35.09
N PHE A 5 -3.97 6.72 -36.22
CA PHE A 5 -4.66 5.45 -36.41
C PHE A 5 -3.66 4.29 -36.43
N TRP A 6 -2.60 4.39 -37.23
CA TRP A 6 -1.57 3.34 -37.33
C TRP A 6 -0.81 3.15 -36.01
N SER A 7 -0.51 4.20 -35.27
CA SER A 7 0.10 4.11 -33.94
C SER A 7 -0.77 3.30 -32.96
N ASN A 8 -2.09 3.56 -32.95
CA ASN A 8 -3.03 2.80 -32.12
C ASN A 8 -3.16 1.33 -32.55
N VAL A 9 -3.13 1.05 -33.86
CA VAL A 9 -3.15 -0.33 -34.38
C VAL A 9 -1.87 -1.08 -33.97
N VAL A 10 -0.70 -0.46 -34.15
CA VAL A 10 0.59 -1.04 -33.76
C VAL A 10 0.66 -1.29 -32.26
N LYS A 11 0.18 -0.34 -31.45
CA LYS A 11 0.11 -0.49 -30.00
C LYS A 11 -0.78 -1.66 -29.59
N ARG A 12 -2.01 -1.75 -30.10
CA ARG A 12 -2.92 -2.88 -29.81
C ARG A 12 -2.33 -4.21 -30.24
N TRP A 13 -1.64 -4.24 -31.38
CA TRP A 13 -0.96 -5.45 -31.85
C TRP A 13 0.22 -5.84 -30.95
N SER A 14 1.00 -4.86 -30.49
CA SER A 14 2.07 -5.06 -29.51
C SER A 14 1.52 -5.62 -28.20
N ASP A 15 0.50 -4.98 -27.63
CA ASP A 15 -0.15 -5.41 -26.38
C ASP A 15 -0.74 -6.82 -26.50
N ALA A 16 -1.38 -7.12 -27.65
CA ALA A 16 -1.89 -8.46 -27.94
C ALA A 16 -0.76 -9.50 -28.05
N SER A 17 0.37 -9.15 -28.67
CA SER A 17 1.53 -10.03 -28.78
C SER A 17 2.17 -10.32 -27.42
N GLU A 18 2.26 -9.33 -26.54
CA GLU A 18 2.78 -9.47 -25.18
C GLU A 18 1.87 -10.36 -24.33
N ASN A 19 0.55 -10.18 -24.43
CA ASN A 19 -0.43 -11.05 -23.78
C ASN A 19 -0.32 -12.51 -24.26
N VAL A 20 -0.07 -12.75 -25.54
CA VAL A 20 0.16 -14.11 -26.07
C VAL A 20 1.43 -14.73 -25.47
N ILE A 21 2.49 -13.94 -25.26
CA ILE A 21 3.73 -14.42 -24.62
C ILE A 21 3.48 -14.78 -23.15
N LEU A 22 2.76 -13.94 -22.41
CA LEU A 22 2.39 -14.22 -21.02
C LEU A 22 1.53 -15.48 -20.90
N LEU A 23 0.50 -15.61 -21.74
CA LEU A 23 -0.36 -16.80 -21.77
C LEU A 23 0.41 -18.08 -22.12
N LYS A 24 1.40 -18.01 -23.02
CA LYS A 24 2.28 -19.15 -23.30
C LYS A 24 3.14 -19.54 -22.10
N LYS A 25 3.63 -18.56 -21.34
CA LYS A 25 4.41 -18.80 -20.12
C LYS A 25 3.55 -19.43 -19.02
N GLU A 26 2.34 -18.94 -18.82
CA GLU A 26 1.38 -19.54 -17.88
C GLU A 26 0.97 -20.95 -18.32
N LEU A 27 0.71 -21.16 -19.61
CA LEU A 27 0.40 -22.49 -20.14
C LEU A 27 1.55 -23.48 -19.89
N ALA A 28 2.80 -23.06 -20.08
CA ALA A 28 3.97 -23.88 -19.79
C ALA A 28 4.07 -24.23 -18.30
N LYS A 29 3.82 -23.27 -17.41
CA LYS A 29 3.79 -23.50 -15.96
C LYS A 29 2.68 -24.48 -15.55
N VAL A 30 1.48 -24.33 -16.09
CA VAL A 30 0.36 -25.25 -15.84
C VAL A 30 0.67 -26.65 -16.39
N GLN A 31 1.36 -26.74 -17.54
CA GLN A 31 1.82 -28.03 -18.07
C GLN A 31 2.88 -28.68 -17.17
N GLU A 32 3.82 -27.90 -16.63
CA GLU A 32 4.83 -28.37 -15.68
C GLU A 32 4.17 -28.88 -14.38
N GLU A 33 3.27 -28.10 -13.80
CA GLU A 33 2.47 -28.50 -12.64
C GLU A 33 1.68 -29.77 -12.95
N ARG A 34 1.03 -29.86 -14.12
CA ARG A 34 0.31 -31.07 -14.56
C ARG A 34 1.24 -32.27 -14.72
N THR A 35 2.46 -32.10 -15.24
CA THR A 35 3.45 -33.20 -15.31
C THR A 35 3.92 -33.61 -13.93
N LEU A 36 4.10 -32.66 -13.02
CA LEU A 36 4.47 -32.92 -11.63
C LEU A 36 3.36 -33.71 -10.93
N TYR A 37 2.11 -33.29 -11.03
CA TYR A 37 0.96 -34.03 -10.48
C TYR A 37 0.79 -35.39 -11.15
N ARG A 38 1.05 -35.53 -12.46
CA ARG A 38 1.03 -36.83 -13.14
C ARG A 38 2.12 -37.74 -12.61
N ASN A 39 3.35 -37.25 -12.42
CA ASN A 39 4.44 -38.04 -11.85
C ASN A 39 4.15 -38.47 -10.41
N VAL A 40 3.54 -37.59 -9.61
CA VAL A 40 3.12 -37.91 -8.23
C VAL A 40 2.02 -38.98 -8.25
N LEU A 41 1.04 -38.85 -9.15
CA LEU A 41 -0.01 -39.84 -9.31
C LEU A 41 0.54 -41.18 -9.80
N ASP A 42 1.45 -41.20 -10.78
CA ASP A 42 2.09 -42.41 -11.31
C ASP A 42 2.96 -43.09 -10.24
N GLY A 43 3.59 -42.32 -9.34
CA GLY A 43 4.33 -42.85 -8.18
C GLY A 43 3.42 -43.51 -7.15
N LEU A 44 2.24 -42.93 -6.90
CA LEU A 44 1.17 -43.55 -6.10
C LEU A 44 0.43 -44.66 -6.86
N ARG A 45 0.79 -44.95 -8.12
CA ARG A 45 0.12 -45.92 -8.97
C ARG A 45 0.92 -47.21 -9.14
N GLN A 46 2.16 -47.26 -8.66
CA GLN A 46 2.93 -48.49 -8.74
C GLN A 46 2.45 -49.44 -7.63
N PRO A 47 1.81 -50.58 -7.98
CA PRO A 47 1.49 -51.60 -7.00
C PRO A 47 2.81 -52.11 -6.46
N GLU A 48 2.94 -52.12 -5.14
CA GLU A 48 4.07 -52.68 -4.40
C GLU A 48 4.26 -54.13 -4.87
N VAL A 49 5.15 -54.33 -5.85
CA VAL A 49 5.52 -55.64 -6.36
C VAL A 49 6.22 -56.32 -5.20
N ARG A 50 5.45 -57.07 -4.40
CA ARG A 50 5.95 -57.99 -3.39
C ARG A 50 7.02 -58.85 -4.08
N GLU A 51 8.26 -58.67 -3.63
CA GLU A 51 9.38 -59.49 -4.05
C GLU A 51 8.98 -60.97 -3.91
N PRO A 52 8.97 -61.75 -5.01
CA PRO A 52 8.74 -63.17 -4.91
C PRO A 52 10.00 -63.81 -4.30
N GLY A 53 9.84 -64.27 -3.07
CA GLY A 53 10.45 -65.49 -2.54
C GLY A 53 11.97 -65.61 -2.64
N ARG A 54 12.64 -65.37 -1.52
CA ARG A 54 13.76 -66.22 -1.12
C ARG A 54 13.38 -67.00 0.13
N ASP A 55 13.13 -68.28 -0.11
CA ASP A 55 13.57 -69.42 0.68
C ASP A 55 13.47 -69.32 2.20
N SER A 56 12.44 -69.97 2.76
CA SER A 56 12.61 -70.69 4.02
C SER A 56 11.64 -71.86 4.07
N ASP A 57 12.16 -73.00 3.63
CA ASP A 57 11.80 -74.32 4.15
C ASP A 57 11.80 -74.29 5.69
N ASN A 58 10.65 -74.57 6.33
CA ASN A 58 10.51 -75.67 7.29
C ASN A 58 9.26 -75.55 8.18
N CYS A 59 8.74 -76.74 8.50
CA CYS A 59 7.87 -77.11 9.63
C CYS A 59 6.38 -76.73 9.48
N ARG A 60 5.51 -77.61 8.97
CA ARG A 60 5.03 -78.91 9.50
C ARG A 60 3.84 -78.77 10.46
N GLU A 61 2.72 -79.31 9.96
CA GLU A 61 1.59 -79.99 10.61
C GLU A 61 0.67 -79.24 11.60
N GLU A 62 -0.61 -79.22 11.18
CA GLU A 62 -1.79 -79.62 11.95
C GLU A 62 -2.19 -78.80 13.18
N HIS A 63 -3.27 -78.02 13.03
CA HIS A 63 -4.54 -78.37 13.68
C HIS A 63 -5.71 -77.57 13.10
N GLY A 64 -6.72 -78.32 12.65
CA GLY A 64 -8.01 -77.78 12.26
C GLY A 64 -8.74 -77.25 13.49
N HIS A 65 -9.02 -75.96 13.50
CA HIS A 65 -10.04 -75.37 14.35
C HIS A 65 -11.06 -74.71 13.43
N TRP A 66 -12.22 -75.37 13.31
CA TRP A 66 -13.41 -74.81 12.71
C TRP A 66 -13.87 -73.63 13.57
N ILE A 67 -13.41 -72.42 13.23
CA ILE A 67 -13.97 -71.19 13.78
C ILE A 67 -15.34 -71.02 13.13
N GLN A 68 -16.38 -71.15 13.96
CA GLN A 68 -17.75 -70.89 13.59
C GLN A 68 -17.89 -69.47 13.04
N ASP A 69 -18.37 -69.39 11.80
CA ASP A 69 -18.83 -68.19 11.09
C ASP A 69 -20.10 -67.64 11.76
N ASP A 70 -19.98 -67.11 12.97
CA ASP A 70 -21.07 -66.38 13.62
C ASP A 70 -20.70 -64.91 13.83
N ALA A 71 -21.50 -64.06 13.18
CA ALA A 71 -21.79 -62.68 13.54
C ALA A 71 -20.73 -61.59 13.26
N HIS A 72 -20.51 -61.25 11.99
CA HIS A 72 -20.09 -59.89 11.59
C HIS A 72 -20.80 -59.40 10.32
N SER A 73 -22.13 -59.26 10.40
CA SER A 73 -22.97 -58.69 9.32
C SER A 73 -23.47 -57.25 9.63
N ASP A 74 -22.86 -56.55 10.60
CA ASP A 74 -23.24 -55.17 10.97
C ASP A 74 -22.26 -54.09 10.46
N GLY A 75 -21.14 -54.48 9.82
CA GLY A 75 -20.15 -53.52 9.30
C GLY A 75 -20.55 -52.82 7.99
N ASP A 76 -21.41 -53.44 7.19
CA ASP A 76 -21.76 -52.94 5.84
C ASP A 76 -22.85 -51.83 5.88
N GLY A 77 -23.63 -51.77 6.97
CA GLY A 77 -24.64 -50.72 7.16
C GLY A 77 -24.00 -49.33 7.38
N ASN A 78 -22.94 -49.26 8.18
CA ASN A 78 -22.31 -48.00 8.56
C ASN A 78 -21.60 -47.33 7.35
N LEU A 79 -20.98 -48.13 6.47
CA LEU A 79 -20.34 -47.63 5.25
C LEU A 79 -21.35 -47.06 4.24
N ARG A 80 -22.54 -47.67 4.12
CA ARG A 80 -23.59 -47.17 3.23
C ARG A 80 -24.18 -45.85 3.72
N ASP A 81 -24.36 -45.70 5.03
CA ASP A 81 -24.86 -44.45 5.62
C ASP A 81 -23.82 -43.33 5.50
N GLU A 82 -22.53 -43.62 5.74
CA GLU A 82 -21.45 -42.65 5.55
C GLU A 82 -21.29 -42.21 4.09
N LEU A 83 -21.44 -43.14 3.13
CA LEU A 83 -21.45 -42.81 1.70
C LEU A 83 -22.62 -41.88 1.34
N LYS A 84 -23.81 -42.16 1.87
CA LYS A 84 -25.02 -41.36 1.62
C LYS A 84 -24.91 -39.96 2.21
N ASP A 85 -24.29 -39.82 3.37
CA ASP A 85 -23.99 -38.53 3.99
C ASP A 85 -22.94 -37.75 3.19
N ALA A 86 -21.88 -38.42 2.72
CA ALA A 86 -20.88 -37.81 1.84
C ALA A 86 -21.50 -37.34 0.51
N GLU A 87 -22.39 -38.13 -0.10
CA GLU A 87 -23.12 -37.74 -1.31
C GLU A 87 -24.05 -36.54 -1.07
N THR A 88 -24.67 -36.47 0.10
CA THR A 88 -25.53 -35.34 0.49
C THR A 88 -24.68 -34.10 0.72
N GLY A 89 -23.53 -34.23 1.39
CA GLY A 89 -22.55 -33.15 1.57
C GLY A 89 -22.03 -32.62 0.24
N LEU A 90 -21.67 -33.51 -0.70
CA LEU A 90 -21.22 -33.14 -2.04
C LEU A 90 -22.30 -32.41 -2.83
N ARG A 91 -23.57 -32.83 -2.72
CA ARG A 91 -24.70 -32.13 -3.35
C ARG A 91 -24.86 -30.71 -2.80
N ARG A 92 -24.80 -30.52 -1.48
CA ARG A 92 -24.86 -29.18 -0.86
C ARG A 92 -23.69 -28.31 -1.28
N ALA A 93 -22.47 -28.85 -1.31
CA ALA A 93 -21.28 -28.11 -1.73
C ALA A 93 -21.38 -27.68 -3.21
N LYS A 94 -21.90 -28.53 -4.09
CA LYS A 94 -22.15 -28.18 -5.51
C LYS A 94 -23.17 -27.06 -5.64
N GLU A 95 -24.22 -27.06 -4.82
CA GLU A 95 -25.24 -26.03 -4.86
C GLU A 95 -24.71 -24.68 -4.35
N GLU A 96 -23.98 -24.68 -3.24
CA GLU A 96 -23.30 -23.47 -2.74
C GLU A 96 -22.29 -22.92 -3.75
N TYR A 97 -21.57 -23.80 -4.45
CA TYR A 97 -20.66 -23.39 -5.51
C TYR A 97 -21.39 -22.71 -6.69
N ARG A 98 -22.54 -23.25 -7.12
CA ARG A 98 -23.38 -22.61 -8.15
C ARG A 98 -23.91 -21.26 -7.70
N LYS A 99 -24.35 -21.17 -6.44
CA LYS A 99 -24.80 -19.90 -5.84
C LYS A 99 -23.68 -18.86 -5.84
N MET A 100 -22.47 -19.23 -5.41
CA MET A 100 -21.31 -18.34 -5.48
C MET A 100 -20.94 -17.92 -6.91
N GLN A 101 -21.04 -18.84 -7.89
CA GLN A 101 -20.83 -18.50 -9.30
C GLN A 101 -21.86 -17.47 -9.80
N HIS A 102 -23.13 -17.65 -9.42
CA HIS A 102 -24.20 -16.72 -9.75
C HIS A 102 -23.96 -15.33 -9.11
N ASP A 103 -23.60 -15.29 -7.83
CA ASP A 103 -23.31 -14.04 -7.12
C ASP A 103 -22.09 -13.33 -7.71
N LEU A 104 -21.06 -14.07 -8.12
CA LEU A 104 -19.88 -13.52 -8.78
C LEU A 104 -20.23 -12.94 -10.16
N ALA A 105 -21.08 -13.61 -10.94
CA ALA A 105 -21.58 -13.10 -12.21
C ALA A 105 -22.43 -11.83 -12.02
N ALA A 106 -23.31 -11.81 -11.01
CA ALA A 106 -24.11 -10.64 -10.66
C ALA A 106 -23.24 -9.45 -10.21
N SER A 107 -22.23 -9.71 -9.38
CA SER A 107 -21.26 -8.69 -8.95
C SER A 107 -20.44 -8.15 -10.12
N ALA A 108 -19.99 -9.02 -11.04
CA ALA A 108 -19.25 -8.60 -12.23
C ALA A 108 -20.10 -7.69 -13.14
N LYS A 109 -21.39 -8.04 -13.31
CA LYS A 109 -22.34 -7.18 -14.02
C LYS A 109 -22.50 -5.82 -13.33
N ARG A 110 -22.63 -5.78 -12.01
CA ARG A 110 -22.77 -4.53 -11.25
C ARG A 110 -21.53 -3.65 -11.33
N ILE A 111 -20.33 -4.23 -11.28
CA ILE A 111 -19.06 -3.51 -11.45
C ILE A 111 -19.02 -2.86 -12.84
N LYS A 112 -19.45 -3.59 -13.87
CA LYS A 112 -19.53 -3.05 -15.24
C LYS A 112 -20.49 -1.85 -15.33
N GLU A 113 -21.69 -1.97 -14.77
CA GLU A 113 -22.67 -0.87 -14.71
C GLU A 113 -22.10 0.37 -14.01
N LEU A 114 -21.45 0.21 -12.85
CA LEU A 114 -20.82 1.31 -12.12
C LEU A 114 -19.64 1.94 -12.88
N THR A 115 -18.92 1.14 -13.67
CA THR A 115 -17.82 1.63 -14.50
C THR A 115 -18.37 2.51 -15.62
N GLU A 116 -19.42 2.06 -16.33
CA GLU A 116 -20.11 2.84 -17.37
C GLU A 116 -20.73 4.12 -16.80
N GLU A 117 -21.28 4.07 -15.58
CA GLU A 117 -21.83 5.24 -14.89
C GLU A 117 -20.74 6.25 -14.51
N ASN A 118 -19.60 5.80 -13.98
CA ASN A 118 -18.45 6.65 -13.68
C ASN A 118 -17.89 7.32 -14.92
N GLU A 119 -17.79 6.60 -16.04
CA GLU A 119 -17.38 7.16 -17.34
C GLU A 119 -18.35 8.26 -17.81
N ARG A 120 -19.66 8.03 -17.65
CA ARG A 120 -20.69 9.03 -17.96
C ARG A 120 -20.58 10.28 -17.08
N LEU A 121 -20.36 10.11 -15.77
CA LEU A 121 -20.18 11.22 -14.84
C LEU A 121 -18.92 12.02 -15.15
N ALA A 122 -17.81 11.36 -15.48
CA ALA A 122 -16.57 12.00 -15.88
C ALA A 122 -16.75 12.83 -17.16
N LEU A 123 -17.50 12.31 -18.15
CA LEU A 123 -17.85 13.04 -19.37
C LEU A 123 -18.69 14.29 -19.06
N ASN A 124 -19.73 14.15 -18.24
CA ASN A 124 -20.59 15.27 -17.84
C ASN A 124 -19.80 16.36 -17.11
N HIS A 125 -18.91 15.97 -16.18
CA HIS A 125 -18.05 16.91 -15.46
C HIS A 125 -17.11 17.66 -16.40
N ARG A 126 -16.52 16.97 -17.39
CA ARG A 126 -15.68 17.60 -18.41
C ARG A 126 -16.46 18.64 -19.24
N LEU A 127 -17.69 18.31 -19.65
CA LEU A 127 -18.55 19.23 -20.40
C LEU A 127 -18.95 20.46 -19.55
N GLU A 128 -19.17 20.29 -18.25
CA GLU A 128 -19.48 21.42 -17.37
C GLU A 128 -18.27 22.34 -17.16
N ILE A 129 -17.06 21.77 -17.02
CA ILE A 129 -15.82 22.56 -16.96
C ILE A 129 -15.63 23.37 -18.26
N GLU A 130 -15.87 22.75 -19.41
CA GLU A 130 -15.78 23.42 -20.71
C GLU A 130 -16.79 24.57 -20.83
N LYS A 131 -18.04 24.35 -20.42
CA LYS A 131 -19.08 25.38 -20.36
C LYS A 131 -18.70 26.54 -19.42
N GLN A 132 -18.12 26.25 -18.25
CA GLN A 132 -17.65 27.29 -17.32
C GLN A 132 -16.50 28.11 -17.92
N ARG A 133 -15.60 27.44 -18.64
CA ARG A 133 -14.51 28.11 -19.35
C ARG A 133 -15.04 29.05 -20.44
N ASP A 134 -16.01 28.61 -21.23
CA ASP A 134 -16.65 29.45 -22.26
C ASP A 134 -17.33 30.69 -21.66
N ILE A 135 -17.98 30.55 -20.51
CA ILE A 135 -18.57 31.67 -19.78
C ILE A 135 -17.47 32.64 -19.33
N TYR A 136 -16.37 32.13 -18.77
CA TYR A 136 -15.25 32.95 -18.32
C TYR A 136 -14.58 33.70 -19.48
N GLU A 137 -14.34 33.03 -20.61
CA GLU A 137 -13.79 33.65 -21.81
C GLU A 137 -14.74 34.73 -22.38
N ARG A 138 -16.06 34.51 -22.34
CA ARG A 138 -17.05 35.53 -22.73
C ARG A 138 -17.03 36.74 -21.81
N ILE A 139 -16.84 36.56 -20.50
CA ILE A 139 -16.71 37.67 -19.52
C ILE A 139 -15.43 38.46 -19.80
N LEU A 140 -14.30 37.77 -20.04
CA LEU A 140 -13.03 38.42 -20.37
C LEU A 140 -13.10 39.22 -21.68
N CYS A 141 -13.78 38.70 -22.70
CA CYS A 141 -13.94 39.37 -23.99
C CYS A 141 -14.96 40.51 -23.97
N SER A 142 -15.98 40.45 -23.11
CA SER A 142 -17.03 41.47 -23.01
C SER A 142 -16.67 42.67 -22.13
N SER A 143 -15.55 42.62 -21.38
CA SER A 143 -15.06 43.76 -20.60
C SER A 143 -14.51 44.89 -21.49
N PRO A 144 -15.19 46.05 -21.58
CA PRO A 144 -14.77 47.15 -22.47
C PRO A 144 -13.57 47.96 -21.94
N GLN A 145 -12.94 47.53 -20.85
CA GLN A 145 -11.90 48.30 -20.14
C GLN A 145 -10.49 48.21 -20.75
N LYS A 146 -10.32 47.53 -21.91
CA LYS A 146 -9.02 47.44 -22.62
C LYS A 146 -8.80 48.49 -23.72
N ARG A 147 -9.62 49.54 -23.81
CA ARG A 147 -9.29 50.72 -24.63
C ARG A 147 -8.62 51.79 -23.77
N VAL A 148 -7.44 52.22 -24.23
CA VAL A 148 -6.67 53.40 -23.80
C VAL A 148 -5.70 53.20 -22.63
N LEU A 149 -4.64 52.42 -22.85
CA LEU A 149 -3.31 52.79 -22.35
C LEU A 149 -2.30 52.53 -23.48
N ARG A 150 -2.09 53.58 -24.27
CA ARG A 150 -1.09 53.68 -25.34
C ARG A 150 0.29 53.82 -24.68
N PRO A 151 1.31 53.00 -25.01
CA PRO A 151 2.64 53.17 -24.46
C PRO A 151 3.39 54.22 -25.30
N GLU A 152 3.36 55.48 -24.88
CA GLU A 152 4.28 56.49 -25.41
C GLU A 152 5.54 56.57 -24.54
N THR A 153 6.61 56.06 -25.12
CA THR A 153 8.01 56.51 -25.04
C THR A 153 8.34 57.64 -24.04
N THR A 154 9.08 57.30 -22.98
CA THR A 154 10.07 58.17 -22.31
C THR A 154 11.08 57.24 -21.63
N SER A 155 12.28 57.07 -22.19
CA SER A 155 13.45 57.96 -22.10
C SER A 155 14.03 58.04 -20.68
N LYS A 156 15.18 57.38 -20.53
CA LYS A 156 16.35 57.71 -19.68
C LYS A 156 16.06 58.62 -18.47
N TYR A 157 16.14 58.06 -17.26
CA TYR A 157 16.92 58.66 -16.17
C TYR A 157 17.37 57.60 -15.17
N ILE A 158 18.66 57.66 -14.88
CA ILE A 158 19.36 57.00 -13.78
C ILE A 158 18.85 57.63 -12.47
N SER A 159 18.56 56.84 -11.44
CA SER A 159 19.08 57.02 -10.05
C SER A 159 18.32 56.22 -8.99
N THR A 160 19.12 55.59 -8.13
CA THR A 160 18.91 55.19 -6.72
C THR A 160 17.94 54.04 -6.37
N PRO A 161 18.39 53.06 -5.56
CA PRO A 161 17.53 52.06 -4.94
C PRO A 161 16.96 52.60 -3.63
N THR A 162 15.65 52.83 -3.59
CA THR A 162 14.90 53.12 -2.35
C THR A 162 14.43 51.79 -1.72
N PRO A 163 14.52 51.61 -0.39
CA PRO A 163 14.13 50.36 0.23
C PRO A 163 12.60 50.22 0.28
N ILE A 164 12.09 49.20 -0.38
CA ILE A 164 10.70 48.73 -0.28
C ILE A 164 10.56 48.08 1.09
N GLY A 165 9.98 48.81 2.04
CA GLY A 165 9.86 48.30 3.40
C GLY A 165 8.89 49.03 4.32
N VAL A 166 7.95 49.87 3.84
CA VAL A 166 6.89 50.42 4.72
C VAL A 166 5.68 50.87 3.89
N ALA A 167 4.80 49.94 3.45
CA ALA A 167 3.55 50.33 2.78
C ALA A 167 2.39 49.33 2.95
N LEU A 168 2.39 48.58 4.06
CA LEU A 168 1.30 47.66 4.43
C LEU A 168 0.53 48.00 5.73
N PRO A 169 0.90 48.98 6.59
CA PRO A 169 0.05 49.35 7.73
C PRO A 169 -1.14 50.26 7.38
N GLN A 170 -1.03 51.11 6.34
CA GLN A 170 -2.02 52.18 6.12
C GLN A 170 -3.37 51.70 5.56
N MET A 171 -3.43 50.52 4.93
CA MET A 171 -4.67 49.99 4.37
C MET A 171 -5.53 49.27 5.42
N ALA A 172 -4.91 48.78 6.50
CA ALA A 172 -5.62 48.19 7.64
C ALA A 172 -6.27 49.26 8.53
N GLU A 173 -5.71 50.47 8.56
CA GLU A 173 -6.24 51.59 9.35
C GLU A 173 -7.47 52.23 8.68
N THR A 174 -7.48 52.31 7.34
CA THR A 174 -8.64 52.84 6.59
C THR A 174 -9.88 51.93 6.66
N LEU A 175 -9.71 50.61 6.74
CA LEU A 175 -10.83 49.68 6.95
C LEU A 175 -11.37 49.70 8.39
N ARG A 176 -10.56 50.11 9.36
CA ARG A 176 -10.96 50.23 10.76
C ARG A 176 -11.78 51.51 11.02
N GLU A 177 -11.44 52.60 10.33
CA GLU A 177 -12.19 53.86 10.39
C GLU A 177 -13.58 53.76 9.73
N LEU A 178 -13.70 53.02 8.62
CA LEU A 178 -15.01 52.82 7.96
C LEU A 178 -15.97 51.94 8.78
N SER A 179 -15.44 51.01 9.60
CA SER A 179 -16.27 50.18 10.48
C SER A 179 -16.76 50.93 11.73
N GLN A 180 -16.09 52.01 12.15
CA GLN A 180 -16.50 52.80 13.33
C GLN A 180 -17.48 53.92 12.99
N GLN A 181 -17.66 54.25 11.71
CA GLN A 181 -18.63 55.26 11.27
C GLN A 181 -20.06 54.73 11.09
N SER A 182 -20.28 53.42 11.22
CA SER A 182 -21.60 52.79 10.99
C SER A 182 -22.55 52.83 12.19
N ASP A 183 -22.06 53.12 13.41
CA ASP A 183 -22.87 52.97 14.63
C ASP A 183 -23.33 54.29 15.27
N ASN A 184 -23.07 55.43 14.61
CA ASN A 184 -23.48 56.75 15.12
C ASN A 184 -24.10 57.62 14.01
N SER A 185 -25.35 57.34 13.64
CA SER A 185 -26.18 58.34 13.00
C SER A 185 -27.65 58.15 13.38
N ASP A 186 -27.98 58.68 14.55
CA ASP A 186 -29.35 59.03 14.93
C ASP A 186 -29.85 60.18 14.05
N ALA A 187 -31.01 59.95 13.44
CA ALA A 187 -32.01 60.90 12.98
C ALA A 187 -31.54 62.30 12.49
N LYS A 188 -31.36 62.45 11.17
CA LYS A 188 -31.85 63.66 10.50
C LYS A 188 -32.35 63.36 9.09
N VAL A 189 -33.68 63.33 9.01
CA VAL A 189 -34.49 63.29 7.80
C VAL A 189 -34.07 64.44 6.87
N ILE A 190 -33.43 64.10 5.75
CA ILE A 190 -33.38 64.95 4.56
C ILE A 190 -33.96 64.13 3.42
N THR A 191 -35.22 64.41 3.11
CA THR A 191 -35.92 63.98 1.90
C THR A 191 -35.25 64.60 0.68
N ALA A 192 -34.32 63.86 0.07
CA ALA A 192 -33.85 64.11 -1.28
C ALA A 192 -34.02 62.83 -2.11
N SER A 193 -35.06 62.83 -2.94
CA SER A 193 -35.37 61.82 -3.94
C SER A 193 -34.18 61.62 -4.89
N SER A 194 -33.43 60.53 -4.69
CA SER A 194 -32.35 60.09 -5.58
C SER A 194 -32.79 58.85 -6.38
N PRO A 195 -32.56 58.79 -7.70
CA PRO A 195 -33.03 57.71 -8.57
C PRO A 195 -32.06 56.50 -8.58
N THR A 196 -31.52 56.11 -7.42
CA THR A 196 -30.46 55.08 -7.30
C THR A 196 -30.97 53.76 -6.70
N LEU A 197 -32.28 53.53 -6.69
CA LEU A 197 -32.90 52.31 -6.14
C LEU A 197 -33.19 51.22 -7.19
N VAL A 198 -32.91 51.46 -8.47
CA VAL A 198 -33.21 50.50 -9.55
C VAL A 198 -32.10 49.44 -9.72
N ALA A 199 -30.89 49.70 -9.21
CA ALA A 199 -29.75 48.78 -9.35
C ALA A 199 -29.62 47.72 -8.23
N ALA A 200 -30.48 47.72 -7.21
CA ALA A 200 -30.42 46.77 -6.09
C ALA A 200 -31.15 45.43 -6.36
N ARG A 201 -32.22 45.46 -7.17
CA ARG A 201 -33.02 44.26 -7.50
C ARG A 201 -32.24 43.12 -8.20
N PRO A 202 -31.24 43.38 -9.09
CA PRO A 202 -30.47 42.31 -9.71
C PRO A 202 -29.61 41.54 -8.70
N LEU A 203 -29.10 42.21 -7.66
CA LEU A 203 -28.26 41.60 -6.63
C LEU A 203 -29.08 40.73 -5.69
N GLU A 204 -30.28 41.16 -5.31
CA GLU A 204 -31.22 40.36 -4.50
C GLU A 204 -31.57 39.04 -5.20
N ASN A 205 -31.85 39.09 -6.51
CA ASN A 205 -32.11 37.88 -7.30
C ASN A 205 -30.89 36.95 -7.41
N GLN A 206 -29.67 37.50 -7.50
CA GLN A 206 -28.45 36.70 -7.51
C GLN A 206 -28.18 36.03 -6.15
N ILE A 207 -28.42 36.75 -5.05
CA ILE A 207 -28.30 36.20 -3.69
C ILE A 207 -29.30 35.05 -3.50
N GLU A 208 -30.54 35.23 -3.94
CA GLU A 208 -31.57 34.20 -3.83
C GLU A 208 -31.23 32.96 -4.68
N THR A 209 -30.73 33.16 -5.90
CA THR A 209 -30.27 32.06 -6.76
C THR A 209 -29.10 31.30 -6.13
N LEU A 210 -28.13 32.01 -5.55
CA LEU A 210 -27.01 31.38 -4.86
C LEU A 210 -27.47 30.61 -3.62
N LYS A 211 -28.43 31.13 -2.85
CA LYS A 211 -29.01 30.41 -1.70
C LYS A 211 -29.65 29.09 -2.14
N GLN A 212 -30.50 29.12 -3.16
CA GLN A 212 -31.14 27.90 -3.70
C GLN A 212 -30.11 26.88 -4.17
N LEU A 213 -29.06 27.32 -4.87
CA LEU A 213 -28.01 26.43 -5.35
C LEU A 213 -27.17 25.85 -4.20
N THR A 214 -26.98 26.61 -3.13
CA THR A 214 -26.27 26.11 -1.94
C THR A 214 -27.10 25.06 -1.20
N GLU A 215 -28.42 25.28 -1.08
CA GLU A 215 -29.36 24.34 -0.47
C GLU A 215 -29.48 23.03 -1.28
N GLU A 216 -29.55 23.13 -2.62
CA GLU A 216 -29.54 21.96 -3.51
C GLU A 216 -28.24 21.15 -3.35
N ARG A 217 -27.09 21.81 -3.31
CA ARG A 217 -25.79 21.16 -3.08
C ARG A 217 -25.67 20.52 -1.70
N GLU A 218 -26.28 21.11 -0.68
CA GLU A 218 -26.30 20.54 0.66
C GLU A 218 -27.18 19.28 0.70
N ALA A 219 -28.33 19.30 0.04
CA ALA A 219 -29.19 18.12 -0.11
C ALA A 219 -28.48 16.97 -0.85
N ASP A 220 -27.78 17.27 -1.94
CA ASP A 220 -26.95 16.29 -2.67
C ASP A 220 -25.85 15.69 -1.78
N ASN A 221 -25.15 16.54 -1.01
CA ASN A 221 -24.09 16.10 -0.10
C ASN A 221 -24.66 15.19 1.01
N GLN A 222 -25.85 15.51 1.53
CA GLN A 222 -26.56 14.65 2.47
C GLN A 222 -26.93 13.30 1.84
N GLY A 223 -27.38 13.28 0.58
CA GLY A 223 -27.63 12.05 -0.19
C GLY A 223 -26.39 11.17 -0.31
N LEU A 224 -25.26 11.76 -0.72
CA LEU A 224 -23.98 11.05 -0.82
C LEU A 224 -23.51 10.50 0.53
N ARG A 225 -23.67 11.26 1.62
CA ARG A 225 -23.34 10.78 2.97
C ARG A 225 -24.19 9.58 3.40
N GLN A 226 -25.47 9.56 3.04
CA GLN A 226 -26.36 8.41 3.30
C GLN A 226 -25.95 7.20 2.47
N GLU A 227 -25.61 7.38 1.20
CA GLU A 227 -25.12 6.30 0.34
C GLU A 227 -23.79 5.72 0.85
N LEU A 228 -22.88 6.57 1.31
CA LEU A 228 -21.62 6.16 1.93
C LEU A 228 -21.86 5.37 3.23
N ALA A 229 -22.85 5.75 4.04
CA ALA A 229 -23.24 4.99 5.23
C ALA A 229 -23.79 3.59 4.86
N ILE A 230 -24.66 3.50 3.85
CA ILE A 230 -25.24 2.23 3.36
C ILE A 230 -24.14 1.31 2.81
N THR A 231 -23.19 1.84 2.05
CA THR A 231 -22.09 1.05 1.48
C THR A 231 -21.14 0.54 2.56
N ARG A 232 -20.84 1.34 3.59
CA ARG A 232 -20.08 0.89 4.78
C ARG A 232 -20.78 -0.24 5.52
N GLU A 233 -22.09 -0.15 5.72
CA GLU A 233 -22.88 -1.23 6.35
C GLU A 233 -22.82 -2.53 5.53
N LYS A 234 -22.97 -2.43 4.20
CA LYS A 234 -22.86 -3.60 3.29
C LYS A 234 -21.46 -4.22 3.34
N LEU A 235 -20.41 -3.40 3.36
CA LEU A 235 -19.03 -3.86 3.47
C LEU A 235 -18.81 -4.60 4.80
N GLN A 236 -19.28 -4.05 5.92
CA GLN A 236 -19.19 -4.68 7.23
C GLN A 236 -19.89 -6.05 7.24
N LYS A 237 -21.11 -6.16 6.70
CA LYS A 237 -21.84 -7.44 6.59
C LYS A 237 -21.07 -8.48 5.75
N SER A 238 -20.37 -8.05 4.70
CA SER A 238 -19.52 -8.92 3.88
C SER A 238 -18.29 -9.40 4.66
N GLU A 239 -17.65 -8.52 5.44
CA GLU A 239 -16.53 -8.91 6.31
C GLU A 239 -16.93 -9.90 7.40
N GLU A 240 -18.11 -9.71 8.01
CA GLU A 240 -18.68 -10.65 8.99
C GLU A 240 -19.00 -12.01 8.34
N SER A 241 -19.58 -12.00 7.14
CA SER A 241 -19.84 -13.23 6.36
C SER A 241 -18.53 -13.97 6.01
N LYS A 242 -17.47 -13.24 5.64
CA LYS A 242 -16.14 -13.80 5.39
C LYS A 242 -15.54 -14.43 6.65
N LYS A 243 -15.68 -13.79 7.82
CA LYS A 243 -15.22 -14.34 9.11
C LYS A 243 -15.96 -15.64 9.43
N PHE A 244 -17.28 -15.69 9.21
CA PHE A 244 -18.09 -16.89 9.40
C PHE A 244 -17.66 -18.04 8.47
N LEU A 245 -17.39 -17.73 7.20
CA LEU A 245 -16.90 -18.72 6.23
C LEU A 245 -15.53 -19.28 6.63
N LEU A 246 -14.59 -18.42 7.04
CA LEU A 246 -13.27 -18.87 7.53
C LEU A 246 -13.40 -19.76 8.77
N ALA A 247 -14.26 -19.39 9.74
CA ALA A 247 -14.52 -20.22 10.90
C ALA A 247 -15.11 -21.60 10.52
N SER A 248 -15.99 -21.63 9.51
CA SER A 248 -16.56 -22.89 9.00
C SER A 248 -15.51 -23.76 8.29
N ILE A 249 -14.59 -23.17 7.53
CA ILE A 249 -13.47 -23.89 6.90
C ILE A 249 -12.58 -24.53 7.97
N VAL A 250 -12.25 -23.81 9.05
CA VAL A 250 -11.45 -24.37 10.16
C VAL A 250 -12.17 -25.56 10.81
N LYS A 251 -13.48 -25.45 11.09
CA LYS A 251 -14.26 -26.58 11.62
C LYS A 251 -14.27 -27.80 10.70
N LEU A 252 -14.38 -27.59 9.38
CA LEU A 252 -14.31 -28.67 8.40
C LEU A 252 -12.92 -29.33 8.35
N GLN A 253 -11.85 -28.55 8.51
CA GLN A 253 -10.48 -29.07 8.60
C GLN A 253 -10.29 -29.91 9.86
N ASP A 254 -10.88 -29.52 10.99
CA ASP A 254 -10.81 -30.29 12.24
C ASP A 254 -11.56 -31.63 12.11
N ILE A 255 -12.76 -31.63 11.51
CA ILE A 255 -13.51 -32.87 11.24
C ILE A 255 -12.69 -33.82 10.34
N ALA A 256 -12.09 -33.29 9.26
CA ALA A 256 -11.27 -34.09 8.35
C ALA A 256 -10.03 -34.71 9.03
N ARG A 257 -9.43 -34.02 10.02
CA ARG A 257 -8.30 -34.53 10.79
C ARG A 257 -8.71 -35.58 11.82
N HIS A 258 -9.90 -35.46 12.41
CA HIS A 258 -10.36 -36.45 13.40
C HIS A 258 -10.91 -37.73 12.76
N SER A 259 -11.36 -37.68 11.51
CA SER A 259 -11.80 -38.85 10.74
C SER A 259 -10.66 -39.83 10.39
N SER A 260 -9.39 -39.41 10.47
CA SER A 260 -8.22 -40.24 10.11
C SER A 260 -7.48 -40.89 11.31
N HIS A 261 -7.99 -40.75 12.54
CA HIS A 261 -7.35 -41.30 13.75
C HIS A 261 -8.09 -42.48 14.41
N GLY A 262 -9.11 -43.04 13.76
CA GLY A 262 -9.73 -44.30 14.18
C GLY A 262 -8.99 -45.50 13.58
N ALA A 263 -8.31 -46.28 14.43
CA ALA A 263 -7.58 -47.51 14.12
C ALA A 263 -6.23 -47.34 13.39
N LEU A 264 -5.15 -47.22 14.16
CA LEU A 264 -4.02 -48.17 14.19
C LEU A 264 -2.99 -47.73 15.24
N HIS A 265 -2.54 -48.70 16.03
CA HIS A 265 -1.58 -48.59 17.14
C HIS A 265 -0.21 -48.03 16.72
N PRO A 266 0.54 -47.36 17.62
CA PRO A 266 1.88 -46.88 17.33
C PRO A 266 2.92 -47.96 17.61
N LEU A 267 3.70 -48.36 16.61
CA LEU A 267 4.93 -49.14 16.80
C LEU A 267 6.15 -48.35 16.32
N SER A 268 7.04 -48.10 17.28
CA SER A 268 8.52 -48.11 17.20
C SER A 268 9.23 -47.28 16.12
N SER A 269 9.67 -46.09 16.53
CA SER A 269 10.63 -45.21 15.84
C SER A 269 12.09 -45.56 16.19
N ASN A 270 12.71 -46.55 15.53
CA ASN A 270 14.11 -46.90 15.82
C ASN A 270 14.98 -47.35 14.62
N LEU A 271 14.63 -47.03 13.37
CA LEU A 271 15.36 -47.58 12.21
C LEU A 271 15.85 -46.56 11.16
N LEU A 272 16.31 -45.38 11.57
CA LEU A 272 16.77 -44.34 10.63
C LEU A 272 18.06 -43.63 11.06
N GLN A 273 19.06 -44.41 11.48
CA GLN A 273 20.39 -43.89 11.84
C GLN A 273 21.56 -44.81 11.44
N GLN A 274 21.53 -45.45 10.27
CA GLN A 274 22.63 -46.38 9.89
C GLN A 274 23.13 -46.35 8.43
N PHE A 275 22.85 -45.30 7.65
CA PHE A 275 23.42 -45.20 6.30
C PHE A 275 23.96 -43.80 5.97
N GLN A 276 24.97 -43.33 6.70
CA GLN A 276 25.81 -42.21 6.26
C GLN A 276 27.27 -42.38 6.75
N THR A 277 27.98 -43.36 6.23
CA THR A 277 29.45 -43.37 6.19
C THR A 277 29.93 -44.27 5.04
N GLU A 278 30.99 -43.83 4.34
CA GLU A 278 31.66 -44.46 3.18
C GLU A 278 31.06 -44.06 1.81
N ARG A 279 31.77 -43.55 0.79
CA ARG A 279 33.21 -43.53 0.43
C ARG A 279 33.44 -42.41 -0.61
N LEU A 280 34.59 -41.76 -0.54
CA LEU A 280 35.19 -40.94 -1.60
C LEU A 280 36.09 -41.81 -2.49
N SER A 281 36.36 -41.34 -3.72
CA SER A 281 37.10 -41.97 -4.84
C SER A 281 36.15 -42.74 -5.78
N GLU A 282 36.06 -42.50 -7.09
CA GLU A 282 37.17 -42.50 -8.05
C GLU A 282 36.72 -41.91 -9.40
N LYS A 283 37.69 -41.38 -10.16
CA LYS A 283 37.56 -40.88 -11.54
C LYS A 283 37.20 -42.04 -12.49
N TYR A 284 36.40 -41.80 -13.54
CA TYR A 284 36.71 -42.14 -14.95
C TYR A 284 35.70 -41.48 -15.90
N ALA A 285 36.23 -41.00 -17.01
CA ALA A 285 35.47 -40.59 -18.19
C ALA A 285 34.96 -41.82 -18.97
N ILE A 286 33.87 -41.67 -19.75
CA ILE A 286 33.74 -42.06 -21.17
C ILE A 286 32.28 -41.85 -21.64
N SER A 287 32.17 -41.00 -22.66
CA SER A 287 31.37 -41.08 -23.90
C SER A 287 30.06 -41.89 -23.98
N SER A 288 29.03 -41.14 -24.42
CA SER A 288 28.12 -41.39 -25.56
C SER A 288 26.97 -42.41 -25.51
N ARG A 289 25.85 -41.92 -26.07
CA ARG A 289 24.96 -42.51 -27.09
C ARG A 289 23.57 -43.05 -26.67
N SER A 290 22.57 -42.32 -27.18
CA SER A 290 21.34 -42.78 -27.88
C SER A 290 20.09 -43.24 -27.11
N SER A 291 19.00 -42.56 -27.45
CA SER A 291 17.77 -43.11 -28.05
C SER A 291 16.56 -43.49 -27.17
N SER A 292 15.42 -43.04 -27.72
CA SER A 292 14.06 -43.63 -27.75
C SER A 292 13.12 -43.54 -26.54
N ARG A 293 12.14 -42.63 -26.65
CA ARG A 293 10.72 -42.86 -27.04
C ARG A 293 9.94 -44.01 -26.35
N VAL A 294 8.72 -43.66 -25.91
CA VAL A 294 7.43 -44.43 -25.75
C VAL A 294 6.85 -44.19 -24.33
N ARG A 295 5.77 -43.41 -24.14
CA ARG A 295 4.30 -43.66 -24.30
C ARG A 295 3.67 -44.63 -23.28
N ASN A 296 2.80 -44.04 -22.45
CA ASN A 296 1.48 -44.48 -21.98
C ASN A 296 1.31 -45.54 -20.85
N ALA A 297 0.55 -45.09 -19.85
CA ALA A 297 -0.65 -45.69 -19.25
C ALA A 297 -0.56 -46.59 -17.98
N ASP A 298 -1.36 -46.17 -16.99
CA ASP A 298 -2.24 -46.95 -16.13
C ASP A 298 -1.79 -47.68 -14.84
N VAL A 299 -2.68 -47.66 -13.81
CA VAL A 299 -2.87 -48.73 -12.82
C VAL A 299 -2.78 -48.53 -11.25
N ILE A 300 -3.61 -47.73 -10.56
CA ILE A 300 -3.95 -47.66 -9.08
C ILE A 300 -2.89 -47.73 -7.89
N ALA A 301 -3.13 -46.88 -6.86
CA ALA A 301 -3.02 -47.05 -5.36
C ALA A 301 -1.77 -46.71 -4.48
N ASN A 302 -1.94 -45.59 -3.75
CA ASN A 302 -1.78 -45.40 -2.29
C ASN A 302 -0.40 -45.20 -1.60
N PRO A 303 -0.39 -44.58 -0.40
CA PRO A 303 0.70 -43.74 0.12
C PRO A 303 1.32 -44.26 1.44
N ASN A 304 2.49 -43.72 1.85
CA ASN A 304 2.71 -43.05 3.15
C ASN A 304 4.19 -42.57 3.40
N PRO A 305 4.47 -41.72 4.42
CA PRO A 305 5.24 -40.47 4.27
C PRO A 305 6.43 -40.33 5.25
N ILE A 306 6.89 -39.07 5.48
CA ILE A 306 7.64 -38.46 6.64
C ILE A 306 8.93 -37.71 6.17
N PRO A 307 9.47 -36.63 6.82
CA PRO A 307 8.95 -35.60 7.74
C PRO A 307 9.28 -34.14 7.33
N LEU A 308 8.54 -33.18 7.89
CA LEU A 308 8.87 -31.73 7.90
C LEU A 308 9.46 -31.30 9.24
N GLY A 309 10.64 -30.67 9.19
CA GLY A 309 11.31 -30.02 10.32
C GLY A 309 10.78 -28.61 10.58
N SER A 310 10.59 -28.33 11.86
CA SER A 310 10.02 -27.11 12.47
C SER A 310 10.90 -25.87 12.32
N VAL A 311 10.33 -24.78 11.77
CA VAL A 311 10.83 -23.40 11.95
C VAL A 311 9.63 -22.49 12.22
N ASN A 312 9.57 -21.96 13.43
CA ASN A 312 8.58 -20.96 13.86
C ASN A 312 8.87 -19.61 13.18
N GLY A 313 8.29 -19.40 11.99
CA GLY A 313 8.23 -18.10 11.30
C GLY A 313 6.84 -17.49 11.45
N VAL A 314 6.69 -16.49 12.32
CA VAL A 314 5.49 -15.64 12.36
C VAL A 314 5.56 -14.69 11.16
N GLU A 315 4.90 -15.09 10.07
CA GLU A 315 4.64 -14.21 8.93
C GLU A 315 3.63 -13.12 9.31
N SER A 316 4.11 -11.92 9.58
CA SER A 316 3.28 -10.71 9.67
C SER A 316 2.71 -10.39 8.28
N ARG A 317 1.45 -10.78 8.08
CA ARG A 317 0.68 -10.54 6.85
C ARG A 317 0.54 -9.05 6.52
N ASN A 318 0.63 -8.77 5.22
CA ASN A 318 0.38 -7.48 4.57
C ASN A 318 -0.89 -6.78 5.09
N LEU A 319 -0.73 -5.63 5.77
CA LEU A 319 -1.83 -4.71 6.05
C LEU A 319 -1.93 -3.71 4.90
N GLY A 320 -2.83 -3.97 3.96
CA GLY A 320 -3.21 -3.04 2.91
C GLY A 320 -3.91 -1.83 3.53
N GLU A 321 -3.26 -0.68 3.48
CA GLU A 321 -3.79 0.62 3.89
C GLU A 321 -4.79 1.09 2.80
N GLN A 322 -6.06 0.69 2.93
CA GLN A 322 -7.20 1.26 2.20
C GLN A 322 -7.87 2.30 3.09
N THR A 323 -7.47 3.56 2.93
CA THR A 323 -8.24 4.72 3.38
C THR A 323 -8.56 5.55 2.14
N SER A 324 -9.81 5.47 1.69
CA SER A 324 -10.37 6.30 0.62
C SER A 324 -10.79 7.65 1.21
N VAL A 325 -10.06 8.70 0.88
CA VAL A 325 -10.50 10.08 1.01
C VAL A 325 -10.46 10.67 -0.39
N GLU A 326 -11.57 11.26 -0.81
CA GLU A 326 -11.76 11.89 -2.11
C GLU A 326 -10.82 13.11 -2.25
N ASP A 327 -9.98 13.08 -3.27
CA ASP A 327 -9.14 14.22 -3.68
C ASP A 327 -9.82 14.93 -4.85
N THR A 328 -10.50 16.03 -4.54
CA THR A 328 -10.80 17.09 -5.51
C THR A 328 -9.54 17.92 -5.67
N GLN A 329 -9.08 18.08 -6.91
CA GLN A 329 -7.87 18.82 -7.26
C GLN A 329 -7.91 20.26 -6.73
N SER A 330 -7.10 20.53 -5.72
CA SER A 330 -6.51 21.84 -5.47
C SER A 330 -5.17 21.60 -4.80
N THR A 331 -4.11 22.10 -5.42
CA THR A 331 -2.78 22.34 -4.84
C THR A 331 -2.88 23.33 -3.67
N SER A 332 -3.70 22.99 -2.67
CA SER A 332 -3.66 23.58 -1.35
C SER A 332 -2.41 23.03 -0.70
N LEU A 333 -1.44 23.92 -0.45
CA LEU A 333 -0.34 23.70 0.45
C LEU A 333 -0.94 23.17 1.75
N VAL A 334 -0.95 21.84 1.94
CA VAL A 334 -1.36 21.22 3.19
C VAL A 334 -0.58 21.97 4.27
N PRO A 335 -1.26 22.63 5.23
CA PRO A 335 -0.58 23.44 6.22
C PRO A 335 0.53 22.59 6.82
N SER A 336 1.77 23.01 6.59
CA SER A 336 2.94 22.43 7.24
C SER A 336 2.55 22.25 8.69
N SER A 337 2.46 20.99 9.15
CA SER A 337 2.10 20.68 10.53
C SER A 337 2.91 21.62 11.43
N TYR A 338 2.23 22.50 12.15
CA TYR A 338 2.88 23.54 12.93
C TYR A 338 3.89 22.87 13.86
N LEU A 339 5.16 23.21 13.68
CA LEU A 339 6.21 22.68 14.54
C LEU A 339 6.06 23.37 15.90
N PRO A 340 6.11 22.64 17.03
CA PRO A 340 6.00 23.26 18.35
C PRO A 340 7.05 24.37 18.52
N PRO A 341 6.72 25.52 19.16
CA PRO A 341 7.59 26.70 19.19
C PRO A 341 9.00 26.42 19.75
N ASP A 342 9.11 25.53 20.74
CA ASP A 342 10.41 25.17 21.33
C ASP A 342 11.27 24.34 20.37
N ARG A 343 10.64 23.45 19.58
CA ARG A 343 11.31 22.69 18.53
C ARG A 343 11.73 23.61 17.39
N GLU A 344 10.87 24.53 16.97
CA GLU A 344 11.17 25.54 15.97
C GLU A 344 12.36 26.42 16.37
N LYS A 345 12.37 26.95 17.59
CA LYS A 345 13.53 27.69 18.14
C LYS A 345 14.80 26.85 18.12
N SER A 346 14.72 25.54 18.37
CA SER A 346 15.90 24.68 18.39
C SER A 346 16.49 24.43 16.99
N ILE A 347 15.66 24.32 15.94
CA ILE A 347 16.14 24.20 14.55
C ILE A 347 16.55 25.54 13.96
N ALA A 348 15.91 26.65 14.35
CA ALA A 348 16.27 27.99 13.88
C ALA A 348 17.68 28.43 14.31
N ARG A 349 18.24 27.81 15.36
CA ARG A 349 19.64 28.03 15.80
C ARG A 349 20.66 27.31 14.92
N LEU A 350 20.24 26.40 14.05
CA LEU A 350 21.12 25.63 13.19
C LEU A 350 21.37 26.38 11.87
N PRO A 351 22.57 26.23 11.26
CA PRO A 351 22.89 26.92 10.02
C PRO A 351 22.06 26.37 8.85
N PHE A 352 21.23 27.24 8.27
CA PHE A 352 20.47 26.91 7.08
C PHE A 352 21.36 26.92 5.84
N SER A 353 21.21 25.93 4.96
CA SER A 353 21.93 25.83 3.70
C SER A 353 20.94 25.75 2.54
N THR A 354 21.03 26.67 1.59
CA THR A 354 20.26 26.60 0.34
C THR A 354 20.95 25.64 -0.62
N VAL A 355 20.35 24.49 -0.90
CA VAL A 355 20.85 23.55 -1.90
C VAL A 355 20.04 23.73 -3.18
N ASN A 356 20.69 24.13 -4.26
CA ASN A 356 20.05 24.24 -5.57
C ASN A 356 20.09 22.87 -6.27
N VAL A 357 19.08 22.05 -6.03
CA VAL A 357 18.90 20.75 -6.70
C VAL A 357 17.56 20.77 -7.40
N ASP A 358 17.55 20.32 -8.65
CA ASP A 358 16.30 20.16 -9.38
C ASP A 358 15.39 19.13 -8.69
N ASN A 359 14.21 19.59 -8.26
CA ASN A 359 13.20 18.81 -7.55
C ASN A 359 12.67 17.61 -8.36
N THR A 360 12.88 17.59 -9.67
CA THR A 360 12.44 16.48 -10.53
C THR A 360 13.43 15.32 -10.55
N HIS A 361 14.73 15.62 -10.45
CA HIS A 361 15.80 14.64 -10.55
C HIS A 361 16.08 13.92 -9.23
N ASN A 362 15.76 14.54 -8.08
CA ASN A 362 15.99 13.96 -6.76
C ASN A 362 14.90 13.00 -6.27
N MET A 363 14.06 12.50 -7.17
CA MET A 363 12.93 11.62 -6.87
C MET A 363 13.20 10.18 -7.35
N PHE A 364 13.03 9.22 -6.45
CA PHE A 364 13.35 7.81 -6.65
C PHE A 364 12.20 6.92 -6.15
N ASP A 365 11.84 5.89 -6.89
CA ASP A 365 10.91 4.89 -6.38
C ASP A 365 11.61 3.94 -5.40
N ARG A 366 10.79 3.24 -4.59
CA ARG A 366 11.32 2.38 -3.53
C ARG A 366 12.08 1.17 -4.05
N GLU A 367 11.62 0.56 -5.14
CA GLU A 367 12.23 -0.65 -5.71
C GLU A 367 13.57 -0.32 -6.37
N PHE A 368 13.67 0.86 -6.96
CA PHE A 368 14.92 1.43 -7.43
C PHE A 368 15.91 1.63 -6.28
N LEU A 369 15.52 2.32 -5.20
CA LEU A 369 16.42 2.50 -4.05
C LEU A 369 16.87 1.17 -3.45
N LYS A 370 15.97 0.19 -3.38
CA LYS A 370 16.28 -1.17 -2.91
C LYS A 370 17.35 -1.83 -3.78
N THR A 371 17.21 -1.74 -5.10
CA THR A 371 18.12 -2.32 -6.09
C THR A 371 19.47 -1.59 -6.12
N ALA A 372 19.45 -0.26 -6.21
CA ALA A 372 20.63 0.59 -6.32
C ALA A 372 21.50 0.55 -5.06
N LEU A 373 20.88 0.60 -3.87
CA LEU A 373 21.61 0.65 -2.61
C LEU A 373 21.91 -0.75 -2.06
N GLY A 374 21.14 -1.78 -2.42
CA GLY A 374 21.37 -3.18 -2.05
C GLY A 374 20.76 -3.59 -0.72
N GLY A 375 19.57 -3.09 -0.37
CA GLY A 375 18.90 -3.39 0.90
C GLY A 375 17.88 -4.52 0.82
N GLU A 376 18.10 -5.64 1.50
CA GLU A 376 17.06 -6.65 1.75
C GLU A 376 16.18 -6.22 2.93
N GLY A 377 14.97 -5.71 2.64
CA GLY A 377 13.96 -5.43 3.66
C GLY A 377 13.07 -4.25 3.31
N ILE A 378 11.76 -4.50 3.22
CA ILE A 378 10.77 -3.61 2.56
C ILE A 378 10.11 -2.64 3.55
N GLN A 379 10.46 -2.61 4.84
CA GLN A 379 9.61 -1.91 5.84
C GLN A 379 10.34 -1.10 6.93
N SER A 380 11.67 -1.16 7.02
CA SER A 380 12.39 -0.45 8.07
C SER A 380 12.59 1.02 7.74
N LEU A 381 12.37 1.90 8.72
CA LEU A 381 12.76 3.31 8.63
C LEU A 381 14.28 3.48 8.47
N ILE A 382 15.04 2.53 9.02
CA ILE A 382 16.50 2.47 8.98
C ILE A 382 16.89 1.28 8.10
N HIS A 383 17.40 1.54 6.90
CA HIS A 383 17.86 0.49 5.99
C HIS A 383 19.36 0.27 6.19
N ARG A 384 19.74 -0.92 6.66
CA ARG A 384 21.13 -1.34 6.80
C ARG A 384 21.60 -1.96 5.49
N LEU A 385 22.77 -1.55 5.03
CA LEU A 385 23.43 -2.12 3.87
C LEU A 385 24.11 -3.44 4.28
N PRO A 386 24.10 -4.48 3.44
CA PRO A 386 24.77 -5.74 3.73
C PRO A 386 26.27 -5.52 3.92
N GLU A 387 26.84 -6.14 4.97
CA GLU A 387 28.25 -5.95 5.34
C GLU A 387 29.23 -6.42 4.26
N ASN A 388 28.81 -7.37 3.42
CA ASN A 388 29.65 -8.02 2.42
C ASN A 388 29.73 -7.26 1.08
N GLN A 389 29.11 -6.09 0.97
CA GLN A 389 29.11 -5.34 -0.29
C GLN A 389 30.40 -4.49 -0.42
N THR A 390 31.47 -5.14 -0.88
CA THR A 390 32.85 -4.61 -1.00
C THR A 390 33.11 -3.73 -2.22
N SER A 391 32.09 -3.23 -2.93
CA SER A 391 32.33 -2.31 -4.05
C SER A 391 33.08 -1.06 -3.56
N ALA A 392 34.29 -0.85 -4.09
CA ALA A 392 35.28 0.10 -3.60
C ALA A 392 34.77 1.56 -3.48
N ASP A 393 33.73 1.91 -4.23
CA ASP A 393 33.12 3.25 -4.23
C ASP A 393 32.21 3.53 -3.01
N LYS A 394 31.93 2.54 -2.15
CA LYS A 394 31.04 2.70 -0.99
C LYS A 394 31.74 3.12 0.32
N LYS A 395 33.07 3.35 0.32
CA LYS A 395 33.80 3.79 1.52
C LYS A 395 33.27 5.10 2.12
N THR A 396 32.62 5.94 1.33
CA THR A 396 32.06 7.23 1.77
C THR A 396 30.61 7.11 2.26
N MET A 397 29.90 6.05 1.88
CA MET A 397 28.50 5.87 2.24
C MET A 397 28.38 5.29 3.64
N SER A 398 27.61 5.96 4.49
CA SER A 398 27.27 5.42 5.81
C SER A 398 26.57 4.08 5.63
N ARG A 399 26.92 3.05 6.43
CA ARG A 399 26.39 1.67 6.38
C ARG A 399 24.86 1.52 6.43
N SER A 400 24.14 2.64 6.57
CA SER A 400 22.68 2.67 6.57
C SER A 400 22.20 4.05 6.16
N TYR A 401 20.99 4.12 5.62
CA TYR A 401 20.27 5.33 5.26
C TYR A 401 18.87 5.37 5.91
N LEU A 402 18.23 6.53 5.88
CA LEU A 402 16.91 6.80 6.46
C LEU A 402 15.86 6.96 5.36
N CYS A 403 14.69 6.34 5.54
CA CYS A 403 13.54 6.43 4.62
C CYS A 403 12.22 6.82 5.31
N PRO A 404 12.11 7.95 6.03
CA PRO A 404 10.86 8.37 6.65
C PRO A 404 9.81 8.74 5.60
N THR A 405 8.55 8.52 5.94
CA THR A 405 7.40 8.97 5.16
C THR A 405 6.78 10.21 5.82
N LEU A 406 6.43 11.24 5.03
CA LEU A 406 5.89 12.49 5.58
C LEU A 406 4.59 12.28 6.37
N ASN A 407 3.75 11.35 5.92
CA ASN A 407 2.51 11.00 6.62
C ASN A 407 2.77 10.48 8.05
N HIS A 408 3.93 9.86 8.30
CA HIS A 408 4.29 9.28 9.61
C HIS A 408 5.15 10.23 10.45
N HIS A 409 5.85 11.12 9.76
CA HIS A 409 6.81 12.04 10.34
C HIS A 409 6.51 13.45 9.84
N PRO A 410 5.46 14.10 10.36
CA PRO A 410 5.01 15.40 9.89
C PRO A 410 6.08 16.49 10.04
N TRP A 411 7.01 16.34 10.98
CA TRP A 411 8.12 17.28 11.22
C TRP A 411 9.42 16.93 10.47
N CYS A 412 9.36 15.96 9.55
CA CYS A 412 10.49 15.61 8.70
C CYS A 412 10.69 16.71 7.64
N PRO A 413 11.93 17.12 7.32
CA PRO A 413 12.17 18.09 6.26
C PRO A 413 11.62 17.59 4.92
N SER A 414 11.13 18.51 4.08
CA SER A 414 10.57 18.21 2.76
C SER A 414 11.43 18.73 1.61
N VAL A 415 12.39 19.62 1.93
CA VAL A 415 13.31 20.25 0.99
C VAL A 415 14.76 20.02 1.44
N PRO A 416 15.71 19.77 0.52
CA PRO A 416 17.13 19.65 0.86
C PRO A 416 17.63 20.90 1.61
N GLY A 417 18.52 20.70 2.59
CA GLY A 417 19.06 21.79 3.40
C GLY A 417 18.24 22.16 4.64
N GLN A 418 16.98 21.71 4.75
CA GLN A 418 16.16 21.93 5.94
C GLN A 418 16.51 20.96 7.07
N HIS A 419 16.45 21.45 8.31
CA HIS A 419 16.48 20.64 9.52
C HIS A 419 15.08 20.13 9.88
N GLY A 420 14.98 19.15 10.76
CA GLY A 420 13.69 18.69 11.26
C GLY A 420 13.77 17.60 12.31
N PHE A 421 12.69 16.85 12.48
CA PHE A 421 12.56 15.80 13.49
C PHE A 421 11.86 14.58 12.91
N ILE A 422 12.20 13.40 13.42
CA ILE A 422 11.50 12.15 13.10
C ILE A 422 11.27 11.32 14.37
N PHE A 423 10.21 10.50 14.35
CA PHE A 423 9.77 9.71 15.49
C PHE A 423 10.35 8.30 15.42
N VAL A 424 11.44 8.05 16.14
CA VAL A 424 12.22 6.80 16.06
C VAL A 424 12.63 6.33 17.43
N GLY A 425 12.44 5.04 17.69
CA GLY A 425 12.83 4.41 18.95
C GLY A 425 11.84 3.38 19.49
N LEU A 426 11.04 2.74 18.64
CA LEU A 426 10.15 1.65 19.04
C LEU A 426 10.78 0.29 18.71
N GLY A 427 10.46 -0.72 19.53
CA GLY A 427 10.93 -2.09 19.34
C GLY A 427 12.47 -2.18 19.31
N LYS A 428 13.01 -2.82 18.26
CA LYS A 428 14.46 -3.06 18.09
C LYS A 428 15.29 -1.77 17.97
N ASP A 429 14.66 -0.65 17.62
CA ASP A 429 15.35 0.64 17.44
C ASP A 429 15.34 1.51 18.71
N LYS A 430 14.81 1.03 19.84
CA LYS A 430 14.70 1.79 21.08
C LYS A 430 16.01 2.39 21.57
N GLU A 431 17.11 1.68 21.35
CA GLU A 431 18.46 2.06 21.75
C GLU A 431 19.27 2.71 20.62
N SER A 432 18.66 2.93 19.45
CA SER A 432 19.31 3.60 18.32
C SER A 432 19.58 5.08 18.64
N TYR A 433 20.66 5.62 18.07
CA TYR A 433 21.05 7.04 18.15
C TYR A 433 21.39 7.57 19.56
N LYS A 434 21.86 6.71 20.49
CA LYS A 434 22.48 7.16 21.75
C LYS A 434 23.65 8.10 21.50
N SER A 435 24.47 7.79 20.50
CA SER A 435 25.49 8.67 19.95
C SER A 435 24.99 9.29 18.65
N PRO A 436 25.37 10.53 18.31
CA PRO A 436 25.09 11.11 17.01
C PRO A 436 25.66 10.26 15.87
N VAL A 437 24.89 10.05 14.81
CA VAL A 437 25.29 9.27 13.62
C VAL A 437 24.96 10.03 12.34
N PHE A 438 25.81 9.94 11.33
CA PHE A 438 25.56 10.52 10.01
C PHE A 438 24.80 9.53 9.13
N ARG A 439 23.74 9.98 8.46
CA ARG A 439 22.88 9.17 7.59
C ARG A 439 22.43 9.97 6.38
N ASN A 440 22.34 9.30 5.24
CA ASN A 440 21.67 9.83 4.06
C ASN A 440 20.14 9.74 4.24
N LEU A 441 19.41 10.78 3.86
CA LEU A 441 17.97 10.93 4.11
C LEU A 441 17.19 10.91 2.79
N PHE A 442 16.24 9.99 2.69
CA PHE A 442 15.28 9.87 1.60
C PHE A 442 13.87 10.01 2.16
N VAL A 443 13.12 11.03 1.78
CA VAL A 443 11.80 11.32 2.35
C VAL A 443 10.71 10.85 1.40
N GLY A 444 9.90 9.90 1.86
CA GLY A 444 8.75 9.39 1.14
C GLY A 444 7.62 10.42 1.10
N LEU A 445 7.27 10.87 -0.10
CA LEU A 445 6.15 11.77 -0.34
C LEU A 445 4.82 11.03 -0.06
N PRO A 446 3.70 11.77 0.10
CA PRO A 446 2.37 11.18 0.12
C PRO A 446 2.14 10.31 -1.13
N LYS A 447 1.47 9.18 -0.95
CA LYS A 447 1.24 8.23 -2.05
C LYS A 447 0.24 8.84 -3.04
N SER A 448 0.62 8.93 -4.32
CA SER A 448 -0.32 9.24 -5.39
C SER A 448 -1.13 7.99 -5.75
N GLN A 449 -2.40 8.14 -6.12
CA GLN A 449 -3.32 7.01 -6.34
C GLN A 449 -2.83 6.03 -7.43
N SER A 450 -2.07 6.50 -8.42
CA SER A 450 -1.67 5.72 -9.60
C SER A 450 -0.26 5.14 -9.53
N THR A 451 0.60 5.61 -8.62
CA THR A 451 2.02 5.26 -8.61
C THR A 451 2.48 4.82 -7.22
N GLY A 452 3.48 3.95 -7.17
CA GLY A 452 4.15 3.60 -5.92
C GLY A 452 4.64 4.84 -5.17
N ARG A 453 4.94 4.70 -3.88
CA ARG A 453 5.45 5.83 -3.09
C ARG A 453 6.81 6.28 -3.63
N ILE A 454 6.92 7.58 -3.92
CA ILE A 454 8.16 8.20 -4.40
C ILE A 454 8.92 8.79 -3.21
N PHE A 455 10.24 8.61 -3.21
CA PHE A 455 11.15 9.08 -2.19
C PHE A 455 12.07 10.17 -2.75
N ARG A 456 12.14 11.31 -2.06
CA ARG A 456 13.02 12.42 -2.41
C ARG A 456 14.32 12.36 -1.63
N TYR A 457 15.46 12.42 -2.31
CA TYR A 457 16.75 12.52 -1.64
C TYR A 457 17.02 13.95 -1.14
N LEU A 458 17.28 14.10 0.16
CA LEU A 458 17.49 15.41 0.80
C LEU A 458 18.94 15.71 1.20
N GLY A 459 19.82 14.72 1.14
CA GLY A 459 21.24 14.85 1.50
C GLY A 459 21.64 14.06 2.73
N LYS A 460 22.75 14.47 3.35
CA LYS A 460 23.39 13.84 4.51
C LYS A 460 23.08 14.62 5.78
N TYR A 461 22.61 13.90 6.79
CA TYR A 461 22.13 14.44 8.06
C TYR A 461 22.89 13.85 9.23
N ARG A 462 23.19 14.68 10.23
CA ARG A 462 23.59 14.26 11.57
C ARG A 462 22.32 14.01 12.38
N VAL A 463 22.12 12.75 12.74
CA VAL A 463 20.95 12.26 13.47
C VAL A 463 21.35 12.03 14.92
N HIS A 464 20.65 12.66 15.85
CA HIS A 464 20.89 12.45 17.28
C HIS A 464 19.59 12.48 18.07
N ARG A 465 19.54 11.72 19.16
CA ARG A 465 18.35 11.63 20.00
C ARG A 465 18.14 12.91 20.80
N VAL A 466 16.89 13.36 20.86
CA VAL A 466 16.46 14.51 21.66
C VAL A 466 15.42 14.06 22.68
N LYS A 467 14.96 14.99 23.53
CA LYS A 467 13.86 14.73 24.46
C LYS A 467 12.64 14.19 23.69
N HIS A 468 11.98 13.19 24.26
CA HIS A 468 10.71 12.64 23.74
C HIS A 468 9.67 13.76 23.57
N LEU A 469 8.62 13.48 22.79
CA LEU A 469 7.53 14.45 22.67
C LEU A 469 6.87 14.67 24.02
N THR A 470 6.53 15.93 24.32
CA THR A 470 5.63 16.23 25.44
C THR A 470 4.19 15.84 25.12
N VAL A 471 3.33 15.85 26.14
CA VAL A 471 1.90 15.58 25.96
C VAL A 471 1.25 16.65 25.06
N GLU A 472 1.66 17.91 25.20
CA GLU A 472 1.15 18.99 24.33
C GLU A 472 1.60 18.80 22.87
N GLU A 473 2.89 18.45 22.67
CA GLU A 473 3.45 18.15 21.36
C GLU A 473 2.78 16.95 20.69
N TRP A 474 2.44 15.91 21.46
CA TRP A 474 1.63 14.80 20.98
C TRP A 474 0.21 15.27 20.61
N GLY A 475 -0.39 16.11 21.47
CA GLY A 475 -1.71 16.70 21.27
C GLY A 475 -1.86 17.45 19.95
N SER A 476 -0.80 18.12 19.48
CA SER A 476 -0.80 18.89 18.23
C SER A 476 -0.71 18.05 16.95
N LEU A 477 -0.44 16.73 17.04
CA LEU A 477 -0.41 15.84 15.88
C LEU A 477 -1.83 15.51 15.40
N SER A 478 -1.98 15.25 14.10
CA SER A 478 -3.26 14.82 13.52
C SER A 478 -3.66 13.44 14.05
N THR A 479 -4.97 13.17 14.08
CA THR A 479 -5.53 11.89 14.52
C THR A 479 -4.95 10.71 13.74
N ASP A 480 -4.75 10.86 12.43
CA ASP A 480 -4.18 9.81 11.58
C ASP A 480 -2.75 9.43 12.00
N VAL A 481 -1.91 10.44 12.29
CA VAL A 481 -0.55 10.24 12.78
C VAL A 481 -0.58 9.52 14.14
N LYS A 482 -1.49 9.93 15.04
CA LYS A 482 -1.64 9.31 16.36
C LYS A 482 -2.06 7.85 16.26
N CYS A 483 -3.10 7.55 15.47
CA CYS A 483 -3.61 6.20 15.25
C CYS A 483 -2.56 5.28 14.65
N MET A 484 -1.84 5.76 13.65
CA MET A 484 -0.77 5.01 12.99
C MET A 484 0.43 4.77 13.93
N TYR A 485 0.82 5.76 14.73
CA TYR A 485 1.89 5.58 15.71
C TYR A 485 1.49 4.63 16.85
N ALA A 486 0.23 4.64 17.27
CA ALA A 486 -0.31 3.66 18.22
C ALA A 486 -0.28 2.23 17.65
N LYS A 487 -0.63 2.05 16.37
CA LYS A 487 -0.46 0.76 15.67
C LYS A 487 1.01 0.32 15.66
N LEU A 488 1.93 1.21 15.28
CA LEU A 488 3.37 0.92 15.32
C LEU A 488 3.86 0.56 16.72
N THR A 489 3.34 1.20 17.77
CA THR A 489 3.67 0.89 19.16
C THR A 489 3.20 -0.51 19.51
N LYS A 490 1.93 -0.84 19.21
CA LYS A 490 1.37 -2.17 19.41
C LYS A 490 2.20 -3.25 18.72
N ASP A 491 2.50 -3.06 17.44
CA ASP A 491 3.20 -4.05 16.63
C ASP A 491 4.67 -4.20 17.02
N LYS A 492 5.40 -3.08 17.22
CA LYS A 492 6.85 -3.11 17.47
C LYS A 492 7.22 -3.33 18.92
N ALA A 493 6.43 -2.82 19.87
CA ALA A 493 6.67 -3.02 21.29
C ALA A 493 5.95 -4.26 21.84
N LYS A 494 5.07 -4.89 21.04
CA LYS A 494 4.20 -5.99 21.47
C LYS A 494 3.34 -5.58 22.67
N ASP A 495 2.81 -4.35 22.63
CA ASP A 495 1.99 -3.81 23.71
C ASP A 495 0.64 -4.54 23.77
N PRO A 496 0.23 -5.09 24.93
CA PRO A 496 -1.00 -5.87 25.04
C PRO A 496 -2.28 -5.02 24.98
N ARG A 497 -2.17 -3.70 25.16
CA ARG A 497 -3.33 -2.78 25.22
C ARG A 497 -4.07 -2.69 23.88
N SER A 498 -5.33 -2.24 23.94
CA SER A 498 -6.08 -1.89 22.72
C SER A 498 -5.44 -0.67 22.03
N LEU A 499 -5.79 -0.40 20.77
CA LEU A 499 -5.24 0.77 20.07
C LEU A 499 -5.68 2.08 20.75
N ASP A 500 -6.95 2.14 21.20
CA ASP A 500 -7.51 3.32 21.86
C ASP A 500 -6.85 3.55 23.23
N ASP A 501 -6.59 2.47 23.99
CA ASP A 501 -5.86 2.56 25.25
C ASP A 501 -4.41 3.04 25.07
N ILE A 502 -3.75 2.63 23.98
CA ILE A 502 -2.39 3.10 23.66
C ILE A 502 -2.42 4.61 23.34
N ILE A 503 -3.41 5.07 22.57
CA ILE A 503 -3.59 6.49 22.26
C ILE A 503 -3.86 7.28 23.55
N ALA A 504 -4.74 6.78 24.42
CA ALA A 504 -5.02 7.37 25.72
C ALA A 504 -3.76 7.43 26.61
N ALA A 505 -2.95 6.37 26.62
CA ALA A 505 -1.70 6.33 27.38
C ALA A 505 -0.68 7.40 26.92
N TYR A 506 -0.60 7.69 25.62
CA TYR A 506 0.19 8.84 25.13
C TYR A 506 -0.41 10.18 25.55
N HIS A 507 -1.74 10.32 25.50
CA HIS A 507 -2.43 11.53 25.96
C HIS A 507 -2.26 11.81 27.45
N ASN A 508 -2.17 10.75 28.27
CA ASN A 508 -1.97 10.85 29.71
C ASN A 508 -0.49 10.99 30.10
N GLY A 509 0.43 10.85 29.14
CA GLY A 509 1.88 10.89 29.39
C GLY A 509 2.43 9.61 30.05
N GLU A 510 1.70 8.50 30.01
CA GLU A 510 2.19 7.18 30.45
C GLU A 510 3.17 6.60 29.43
N LEU A 511 2.92 6.85 28.14
CA LEU A 511 3.81 6.54 27.04
C LEU A 511 4.40 7.81 26.44
N PHE A 512 5.63 7.70 25.95
CA PHE A 512 6.35 8.80 25.32
C PHE A 512 6.78 8.42 23.92
N VAL A 513 6.65 9.35 22.97
CA VAL A 513 7.08 9.16 21.58
C VAL A 513 8.57 9.48 21.49
N PRO A 514 9.45 8.49 21.22
CA PRO A 514 10.87 8.76 21.04
C PRO A 514 11.12 9.60 19.79
N CYS A 515 11.96 10.63 19.92
CA CYS A 515 12.21 11.62 18.89
C CYS A 515 13.72 11.79 18.65
N VAL A 516 14.10 11.99 17.39
CA VAL A 516 15.46 12.32 16.99
C VAL A 516 15.46 13.57 16.12
N GLN A 517 16.46 14.43 16.31
CA GLN A 517 16.67 15.62 15.50
C GLN A 517 17.51 15.29 14.27
N LEU A 518 17.09 15.84 13.14
CA LEU A 518 17.78 15.78 11.86
C LEU A 518 18.47 17.12 11.61
N GLN A 519 19.79 17.16 11.78
CA GLN A 519 20.62 18.30 11.43
C GLN A 519 21.23 18.08 10.05
N TYR A 520 20.82 18.86 9.04
CA TYR A 520 21.46 18.88 7.73
C TYR A 520 22.97 19.17 7.85
N VAL A 521 23.79 18.45 7.09
CA VAL A 521 25.25 18.58 7.10
C VAL A 521 25.75 18.98 5.72
N SER A 522 25.39 18.21 4.69
CA SER A 522 25.81 18.46 3.31
C SER A 522 24.93 17.70 2.34
N PHE A 523 25.00 18.03 1.05
CA PHE A 523 24.44 17.21 -0.01
C PHE A 523 25.55 16.28 -0.54
N ASP A 524 25.28 14.97 -0.61
CA ASP A 524 26.28 14.00 -1.09
C ASP A 524 26.13 13.87 -2.62
N ASP A 525 26.82 14.75 -3.35
CA ASP A 525 26.76 14.82 -4.82
C ASP A 525 27.24 13.52 -5.47
N ALA A 526 28.23 12.85 -4.87
CA ALA A 526 28.76 11.60 -5.39
C ALA A 526 27.72 10.47 -5.33
N LEU A 527 27.05 10.32 -4.18
CA LEU A 527 25.94 9.38 -4.06
C LEU A 527 24.80 9.73 -5.01
N PHE A 528 24.44 11.01 -5.09
CA PHE A 528 23.36 11.47 -5.95
C PHE A 528 23.66 11.18 -7.43
N ALA A 529 24.84 11.54 -7.92
CA ALA A 529 25.29 11.24 -9.29
C ALA A 529 25.28 9.74 -9.57
N THR A 530 25.71 8.92 -8.61
CA THR A 530 25.67 7.46 -8.73
C THR A 530 24.23 6.96 -8.91
N LEU A 531 23.29 7.45 -8.10
CA LEU A 531 21.87 7.09 -8.21
C LEU A 531 21.28 7.53 -9.55
N ILE A 532 21.62 8.73 -10.04
CA ILE A 532 21.16 9.17 -11.36
C ILE A 532 21.74 8.29 -12.48
N SER A 533 23.02 7.93 -12.40
CA SER A 533 23.68 7.07 -13.40
C SER A 533 23.11 5.64 -13.48
N GLN A 534 22.61 5.13 -12.36
CA GLN A 534 22.00 3.79 -12.27
C GLN A 534 20.52 3.80 -12.64
N ARG A 535 19.89 4.98 -12.71
CA ARG A 535 18.48 5.10 -13.08
C ARG A 535 18.35 4.61 -14.52
N PRO A 536 17.59 3.52 -14.78
CA PRO A 536 17.35 3.10 -16.15
C PRO A 536 16.71 4.28 -16.88
N ALA A 537 17.16 4.58 -18.11
CA ALA A 537 16.54 5.58 -18.94
C ALA A 537 15.08 5.17 -19.13
N THR A 538 14.19 5.69 -18.27
CA THR A 538 12.76 5.45 -18.36
C THR A 538 12.35 5.94 -19.72
N ARG A 539 12.02 4.99 -20.61
CA ARG A 539 11.46 5.30 -21.93
C ARG A 539 10.21 6.13 -21.67
N THR A 540 10.35 7.44 -21.81
CA THR A 540 9.24 8.37 -21.77
C THR A 540 8.34 7.96 -22.93
N ASN A 541 7.27 7.23 -22.61
CA ASN A 541 6.15 7.03 -23.51
C ASN A 541 5.47 8.40 -23.65
N THR A 542 6.03 9.24 -24.52
CA THR A 542 5.43 10.48 -25.00
C THR A 542 4.23 10.19 -25.89
#